data_AF-A0A452CHF3-F1
#
_entry.id   AF-A0A452CHF3-F1
#
_cell.length_a   1.000
_cell.length_b   1.000
_cell.length_c   1.000
_cell.angle_alpha   90.00
_cell.angle_beta   90.00
_cell.angle_gamma   90.00
#
_symmetry.space_group_name_H-M   'P 1'
#
loop_
_entity.id
_entity.type
_entity.pdbx_description
1 polymer ?
#
loop_
_entity_poly.entity_id
_entity_poly.type
_entity_poly.pdbx_seq_one_letter_code
_entity_poly.pdbx_strand_id
1 'polypeptide(L)'
;MAKSPENSALEEILGQYQRSLRERASRSIHQLKRALRESDVTIGEDVIDPSFSTSVGNEDAGNAWRELQHSHAVNQLKALLCQQATKESEVSPRRRKLSPLKSSEYEETDMPALQDLVPIISDQSQYIHHLEAEVKFCKEELSGMKNRVQVIVLENERLQQELKSQRQEEAMREQTLLDASGNIQNSWITTGEDSRVDEAAKRSFSNGNADIIKGASASEAEKWKLELERLKLTYEEKSEILESQLMFLRKDLVESQKNCEDLKERLKHKESLLAANISNRVGGLCLKCAQHEAVLSQTHNNVHMQTIERLSKERDDLMSALVSVRSSLTEVQQREAGAYEQVKQAVQMTEEANFEKTKALIQCEQLKNELERQTERLEKELASQQEKRAFEKEMMKREIAKEREDMGSKMLTLSQSIAQLEVQVEKITREKISAVNQLEEIQNQLTSREMDVTKVCGEMRYQLNKTKMEKDEAEKEHREYRTKTKRDLEIKDQEIEKLSLELSESKQHLEQEQQKATRAGEECLKLTELLGKSEHQLHLTRLEKDSIQQSFSNDAKAQALQAQQREQELTQKIQQMEAQHDKTDLK
;
A
#
# COMPACT_ATOMS: atom_id res chain seq x y z
N MET A 1 11.78 -16.42 -50.80
CA MET A 1 11.06 -16.43 -49.51
C MET A 1 9.61 -16.04 -49.79
N ALA A 2 8.71 -17.02 -49.84
CA ALA A 2 7.28 -16.79 -50.03
C ALA A 2 6.65 -16.43 -48.67
N LYS A 3 6.10 -15.22 -48.54
CA LYS A 3 5.33 -14.81 -47.36
C LYS A 3 3.99 -15.55 -47.37
N SER A 4 3.65 -16.16 -46.25
CA SER A 4 2.41 -16.91 -46.06
C SER A 4 1.17 -15.98 -46.14
N PRO A 5 0.08 -16.41 -46.79
CA PRO A 5 -1.12 -15.59 -47.02
C PRO A 5 -1.88 -15.23 -45.73
N GLU A 6 -1.71 -15.98 -44.64
CA GLU A 6 -2.38 -15.71 -43.35
C GLU A 6 -1.88 -14.44 -42.66
N ASN A 7 -0.59 -14.10 -42.80
CA ASN A 7 -0.05 -12.87 -42.24
C ASN A 7 -0.59 -11.62 -42.94
N SER A 8 -0.90 -11.72 -44.24
CA SER A 8 -1.49 -10.61 -45.01
C SER A 8 -2.92 -10.30 -44.58
N ALA A 9 -3.70 -11.33 -44.22
CA ALA A 9 -5.08 -11.14 -43.75
C ALA A 9 -5.13 -10.48 -42.36
N LEU A 10 -4.22 -10.86 -41.46
CA LEU A 10 -4.13 -10.27 -40.13
C LEU A 10 -3.70 -8.79 -40.18
N GLU A 11 -2.76 -8.47 -41.06
CA GLU A 11 -2.26 -7.10 -41.28
C GLU A 11 -3.36 -6.20 -41.88
N GLU A 12 -4.21 -6.76 -42.74
CA GLU A 12 -5.37 -6.06 -43.29
C GLU A 12 -6.46 -5.79 -42.23
N ILE A 13 -6.76 -6.77 -41.37
CA ILE A 13 -7.72 -6.62 -40.26
C ILE A 13 -7.22 -5.58 -39.25
N LEU A 14 -5.95 -5.62 -38.87
CA LEU A 14 -5.34 -4.63 -37.97
C LEU A 14 -5.32 -3.23 -38.62
N GLY A 15 -5.04 -3.14 -39.92
CA GLY A 15 -5.12 -1.91 -40.68
C GLY A 15 -6.55 -1.32 -40.72
N GLN A 16 -7.56 -2.17 -40.87
CA GLN A 16 -8.98 -1.76 -40.83
C GLN A 16 -9.39 -1.30 -39.42
N TYR A 17 -8.96 -2.00 -38.37
CA TYR A 17 -9.23 -1.62 -36.98
C TYR A 17 -8.61 -0.27 -36.62
N GLN A 18 -7.34 -0.04 -37.00
CA GLN A 18 -6.67 1.26 -36.79
C GLN A 18 -7.32 2.40 -37.58
N ARG A 19 -7.79 2.14 -38.81
CA ARG A 19 -8.57 3.13 -39.59
C ARG A 19 -9.90 3.47 -38.90
N SER A 20 -10.63 2.47 -38.43
CA SER A 20 -11.87 2.66 -37.66
C SER A 20 -11.66 3.48 -36.39
N LEU A 21 -10.55 3.22 -35.66
CA LEU A 21 -10.15 3.98 -34.48
C LEU A 21 -9.85 5.45 -34.82
N ARG A 22 -9.08 5.70 -35.88
CA ARG A 22 -8.77 7.06 -36.35
C ARG A 22 -10.02 7.82 -36.78
N GLU A 23 -10.94 7.18 -37.50
CA GLU A 23 -12.20 7.80 -37.89
C GLU A 23 -13.09 8.11 -36.67
N ARG A 24 -13.15 7.21 -35.68
CA ARG A 24 -13.92 7.43 -34.46
C ARG A 24 -13.36 8.57 -33.62
N ALA A 25 -12.04 8.63 -33.47
CA ALA A 25 -11.35 9.74 -32.80
C ALA A 25 -11.60 11.06 -33.55
N SER A 26 -11.50 11.05 -34.88
CA SER A 26 -11.76 12.22 -35.71
C SER A 26 -13.20 12.71 -35.57
N ARG A 27 -14.19 11.81 -35.57
CA ARG A 27 -15.62 12.16 -35.36
C ARG A 27 -15.87 12.74 -33.96
N SER A 28 -15.26 12.17 -32.93
CA SER A 28 -15.36 12.69 -31.55
C SER A 28 -14.77 14.09 -31.42
N ILE A 29 -13.59 14.32 -32.02
CA ILE A 29 -12.94 15.64 -32.05
C ILE A 29 -13.80 16.65 -32.82
N HIS A 30 -14.41 16.25 -33.94
CA HIS A 30 -15.31 17.13 -34.70
C HIS A 30 -16.59 17.47 -33.93
N GLN A 31 -17.15 16.53 -33.17
CA GLN A 31 -18.30 16.78 -32.29
C GLN A 31 -17.94 17.73 -31.14
N LEU A 32 -16.79 17.55 -30.50
CA LEU A 32 -16.26 18.46 -29.48
C LEU A 32 -16.02 19.86 -30.05
N LYS A 33 -15.42 19.96 -31.24
CA LYS A 33 -15.16 21.24 -31.91
C LYS A 33 -16.44 21.97 -32.30
N ARG A 34 -17.52 21.23 -32.62
CA ARG A 34 -18.83 21.81 -32.90
C ARG A 34 -19.53 22.30 -31.63
N ALA A 35 -19.48 21.51 -30.55
CA ALA A 35 -20.01 21.90 -29.24
C ALA A 35 -19.27 23.12 -28.64
N LEU A 36 -17.95 23.22 -28.86
CA LEU A 36 -17.16 24.39 -28.48
C LEU A 36 -17.51 25.63 -29.31
N ARG A 37 -17.79 25.48 -30.61
CA ARG A 37 -18.28 26.61 -31.43
C ARG A 37 -19.70 27.03 -31.06
N GLU A 38 -20.57 26.10 -30.69
CA GLU A 38 -21.94 26.40 -30.25
C GLU A 38 -21.97 27.07 -28.85
N SER A 39 -20.90 26.94 -28.06
CA SER A 39 -20.72 27.66 -26.77
C SER A 39 -20.07 29.05 -26.93
N ASP A 40 -19.33 29.31 -28.00
CA ASP A 40 -18.75 30.63 -28.30
C ASP A 40 -19.76 31.61 -28.96
N VAL A 41 -20.89 31.13 -29.50
CA VAL A 41 -21.84 31.97 -30.26
C VAL A 41 -22.85 32.71 -29.37
N THR A 42 -22.91 32.45 -28.06
CA THR A 42 -23.83 33.14 -27.13
C THR A 42 -23.19 34.25 -26.30
N ILE A 43 -21.90 34.56 -26.50
CA ILE A 43 -21.27 35.78 -26.01
C ILE A 43 -21.42 36.83 -27.12
N GLY A 44 -22.64 37.33 -27.27
CA GLY A 44 -22.91 38.51 -28.09
C GLY A 44 -22.17 39.71 -27.51
N GLU A 45 -21.43 40.40 -28.37
CA GLU A 45 -20.87 41.72 -28.16
C GLU A 45 -21.95 42.68 -27.63
N ASP A 46 -21.78 43.17 -26.40
CA ASP A 46 -22.34 44.46 -26.02
C ASP A 46 -21.34 45.20 -25.12
N VAL A 47 -20.86 46.30 -25.69
CA VAL A 47 -20.05 47.37 -25.10
C VAL A 47 -20.74 47.95 -23.87
N ILE A 48 -20.05 48.18 -22.75
CA ILE A 48 -20.26 49.32 -21.82
C ILE A 48 -19.07 49.43 -20.83
N ASP A 49 -18.56 50.67 -20.74
CA ASP A 49 -17.47 51.16 -19.88
C ASP A 49 -17.75 51.10 -18.36
N PRO A 50 -16.70 51.16 -17.51
CA PRO A 50 -16.82 51.00 -16.06
C PRO A 50 -16.96 52.32 -15.30
N SER A 51 -18.02 52.49 -14.50
CA SER A 51 -18.04 53.50 -13.42
C SER A 51 -18.88 53.05 -12.21
N PHE A 52 -18.23 53.11 -11.03
CA PHE A 52 -18.72 53.24 -9.65
C PHE A 52 -20.12 52.73 -9.25
N SER A 53 -20.16 51.72 -8.37
CA SER A 53 -20.40 51.86 -6.91
C SER A 53 -21.15 50.67 -6.29
N THR A 54 -20.55 50.17 -5.21
CA THR A 54 -21.11 49.52 -4.00
C THR A 54 -22.53 48.94 -4.08
N SER A 55 -22.62 47.61 -4.15
CA SER A 55 -23.76 46.86 -3.59
C SER A 55 -23.33 45.45 -3.21
N VAL A 56 -23.52 45.15 -1.94
CA VAL A 56 -23.43 43.82 -1.33
C VAL A 56 -24.31 42.82 -2.08
N GLY A 57 -23.75 41.65 -2.35
CA GLY A 57 -24.46 40.38 -2.52
C GLY A 57 -25.11 40.11 -3.87
N ASN A 58 -24.38 39.48 -4.80
CA ASN A 58 -24.92 38.38 -5.64
C ASN A 58 -23.83 37.66 -6.48
N GLU A 59 -22.74 37.17 -5.88
CA GLU A 59 -21.81 36.27 -6.59
C GLU A 59 -22.37 34.84 -6.73
N ASP A 60 -23.44 34.53 -6.01
CA ASP A 60 -24.01 33.18 -5.92
C ASP A 60 -24.83 32.79 -7.16
N ALA A 61 -25.53 33.74 -7.79
CA ALA A 61 -26.35 33.43 -8.97
C ALA A 61 -25.52 33.11 -10.23
N GLY A 62 -24.39 33.80 -10.43
CA GLY A 62 -23.49 33.55 -11.56
C GLY A 62 -22.67 32.26 -11.39
N ASN A 63 -22.31 31.94 -10.15
CA ASN A 63 -21.67 30.67 -9.82
C ASN A 63 -22.66 29.50 -9.91
N ALA A 64 -23.90 29.68 -9.46
CA ALA A 64 -24.95 28.67 -9.61
C ALA A 64 -25.28 28.39 -11.08
N TRP A 65 -25.28 29.39 -11.96
CA TRP A 65 -25.50 29.18 -13.40
C TRP A 65 -24.35 28.45 -14.09
N ARG A 66 -23.10 28.80 -13.76
CA ARG A 66 -21.92 28.05 -14.22
C ARG A 66 -21.92 26.63 -13.68
N GLU A 67 -22.26 26.44 -12.41
CA GLU A 67 -22.37 25.14 -11.77
C GLU A 67 -23.52 24.31 -12.36
N LEU A 68 -24.64 24.93 -12.74
CA LEU A 68 -25.74 24.29 -13.46
C LEU A 68 -25.33 23.89 -14.89
N GLN A 69 -24.61 24.75 -15.63
CA GLN A 69 -24.06 24.41 -16.95
C GLN A 69 -23.01 23.31 -16.87
N HIS A 70 -22.11 23.36 -15.88
CA HIS A 70 -21.14 22.29 -15.61
C HIS A 70 -21.86 21.01 -15.19
N SER A 71 -22.92 21.08 -14.39
CA SER A 71 -23.74 19.92 -14.03
C SER A 71 -24.44 19.32 -15.24
N HIS A 72 -24.92 20.14 -16.17
CA HIS A 72 -25.58 19.68 -17.39
C HIS A 72 -24.56 19.04 -18.35
N ALA A 73 -23.39 19.64 -18.52
CA ALA A 73 -22.28 19.06 -19.29
C ALA A 73 -21.79 17.75 -18.66
N VAL A 74 -21.69 17.68 -17.33
CA VAL A 74 -21.34 16.47 -16.57
C VAL A 74 -22.43 15.40 -16.69
N ASN A 75 -23.70 15.78 -16.68
CA ASN A 75 -24.82 14.85 -16.84
C ASN A 75 -24.91 14.33 -18.28
N GLN A 76 -24.60 15.15 -19.28
CA GLN A 76 -24.45 14.70 -20.67
C GLN A 76 -23.24 13.77 -20.83
N LEU A 77 -22.11 14.07 -20.20
CA LEU A 77 -20.95 13.18 -20.16
C LEU A 77 -21.28 11.85 -19.48
N LYS A 78 -22.01 11.87 -18.36
CA LYS A 78 -22.51 10.66 -17.70
C LYS A 78 -23.46 9.87 -18.60
N ALA A 79 -24.38 10.53 -19.32
CA ALA A 79 -25.28 9.88 -20.25
C ALA A 79 -24.54 9.25 -21.45
N LEU A 80 -23.54 9.92 -22.00
CA LEU A 80 -22.68 9.41 -23.07
C LEU A 80 -21.79 8.25 -22.59
N LEU A 81 -21.24 8.34 -21.38
CA LEU A 81 -20.47 7.26 -20.74
C LEU A 81 -21.35 6.06 -20.41
N CYS A 82 -22.60 6.26 -19.99
CA CYS A 82 -23.57 5.18 -19.81
C CYS A 82 -23.96 4.53 -21.13
N GLN A 83 -24.13 5.31 -22.21
CA GLN A 83 -24.35 4.78 -23.57
C GLN A 83 -23.12 4.03 -24.11
N GLN A 84 -21.92 4.45 -23.73
CA GLN A 84 -20.69 3.76 -24.07
C GLN A 84 -20.57 2.45 -23.28
N ALA A 85 -20.89 2.46 -21.99
CA ALA A 85 -20.88 1.26 -21.15
C ALA A 85 -21.92 0.22 -21.59
N THR A 86 -23.10 0.63 -22.09
CA THR A 86 -24.09 -0.30 -22.64
C THR A 86 -23.67 -0.86 -24.00
N LYS A 87 -23.03 -0.06 -24.88
CA LYS A 87 -22.51 -0.53 -26.17
C LYS A 87 -21.23 -1.38 -26.04
N GLU A 88 -20.41 -1.13 -25.02
CA GLU A 88 -19.27 -1.99 -24.64
C GLU A 88 -19.76 -3.29 -23.98
N SER A 89 -20.90 -3.26 -23.29
CA SER A 89 -21.52 -4.45 -22.65
C SER A 89 -22.18 -5.42 -23.66
N GLU A 90 -22.55 -4.98 -24.86
CA GLU A 90 -23.06 -5.88 -25.92
C GLU A 90 -21.94 -6.68 -26.63
N VAL A 91 -20.67 -6.29 -26.47
CA VAL A 91 -19.53 -6.89 -27.19
C VAL A 91 -18.61 -7.73 -26.27
N SER A 92 -18.94 -7.91 -24.99
CA SER A 92 -18.19 -8.81 -24.10
C SER A 92 -19.02 -9.35 -22.92
N PRO A 93 -19.26 -10.67 -22.85
CA PRO A 93 -20.11 -11.26 -21.81
C PRO A 93 -19.29 -11.64 -20.57
N ARG A 94 -18.66 -10.68 -19.88
CA ARG A 94 -18.14 -10.95 -18.53
C ARG A 94 -17.76 -9.69 -17.76
N ARG A 95 -18.70 -9.14 -17.00
CA ARG A 95 -18.45 -8.44 -15.72
C ARG A 95 -19.79 -8.03 -15.08
N ARG A 96 -20.41 -8.96 -14.35
CA ARG A 96 -21.38 -8.58 -13.31
C ARG A 96 -20.59 -7.93 -12.17
N LYS A 97 -20.75 -6.61 -12.00
CA LYS A 97 -20.33 -5.92 -10.77
C LYS A 97 -21.45 -6.12 -9.74
N LEU A 98 -21.12 -6.76 -8.61
CA LEU A 98 -21.99 -6.85 -7.44
C LEU A 98 -21.78 -5.59 -6.58
N SER A 99 -22.88 -4.91 -6.29
CA SER A 99 -22.94 -3.81 -5.30
C SER A 99 -23.10 -4.39 -3.88
N PRO A 100 -22.61 -3.71 -2.83
CA PRO A 100 -22.63 -4.25 -1.48
C PRO A 100 -23.98 -3.99 -0.79
N LEU A 101 -24.69 -5.06 -0.41
CA LEU A 101 -25.88 -4.98 0.44
C LEU A 101 -25.61 -5.66 1.79
N LYS A 102 -25.99 -4.96 2.85
CA LYS A 102 -25.90 -5.37 4.25
C LYS A 102 -26.82 -6.58 4.55
N SER A 103 -26.31 -7.47 5.41
CA SER A 103 -26.98 -8.33 6.41
C SER A 103 -28.28 -9.07 6.03
N SER A 104 -28.23 -10.41 6.01
CA SER A 104 -29.21 -11.30 6.68
C SER A 104 -28.71 -12.75 6.68
N GLU A 105 -29.11 -13.47 7.72
CA GLU A 105 -28.68 -14.80 8.17
C GLU A 105 -28.98 -15.97 7.22
N TYR A 106 -28.18 -17.05 7.38
CA TYR A 106 -28.45 -18.46 7.09
C TYR A 106 -29.17 -18.84 5.77
N GLU A 107 -28.45 -19.52 4.86
CA GLU A 107 -28.80 -20.90 4.47
C GLU A 107 -27.67 -21.55 3.66
N GLU A 108 -27.31 -22.75 4.11
CA GLU A 108 -26.30 -23.64 3.57
C GLU A 108 -26.96 -24.51 2.50
N THR A 109 -27.18 -24.00 1.29
CA THR A 109 -27.55 -24.82 0.11
C THR A 109 -27.29 -24.02 -1.17
N ASP A 110 -26.09 -24.15 -1.74
CA ASP A 110 -25.86 -23.88 -3.17
C ASP A 110 -24.50 -24.46 -3.58
N MET A 111 -24.41 -25.79 -3.64
CA MET A 111 -23.37 -26.44 -4.43
C MET A 111 -23.87 -26.53 -5.87
N PRO A 112 -23.18 -25.91 -6.85
CA PRO A 112 -23.58 -25.96 -8.25
C PRO A 112 -23.74 -27.41 -8.72
N ALA A 113 -24.78 -27.71 -9.50
CA ALA A 113 -25.02 -29.05 -10.01
C ALA A 113 -23.80 -29.53 -10.83
N LEU A 114 -23.51 -30.84 -10.81
CA LEU A 114 -22.33 -31.44 -11.45
C LEU A 114 -22.19 -31.07 -12.95
N GLN A 115 -23.31 -30.75 -13.61
CA GLN A 115 -23.36 -30.30 -15.00
C GLN A 115 -22.85 -28.87 -15.21
N ASP A 116 -22.94 -28.01 -14.19
CA ASP A 116 -22.46 -26.63 -14.23
C ASP A 116 -20.94 -26.52 -13.95
N LEU A 117 -20.36 -27.56 -13.34
CA LEU A 117 -18.92 -27.64 -13.07
C LEU A 117 -18.08 -27.92 -14.33
N VAL A 118 -18.61 -28.64 -15.32
CA VAL A 118 -17.85 -29.02 -16.53
C VAL A 118 -17.47 -27.81 -17.39
N PRO A 119 -18.38 -26.86 -17.69
CA PRO A 119 -18.02 -25.61 -18.37
C PRO A 119 -17.04 -24.76 -17.56
N ILE A 120 -17.21 -24.69 -16.24
CA ILE A 120 -16.32 -23.90 -15.36
C ILE A 120 -14.90 -24.48 -15.35
N ILE A 121 -14.76 -25.81 -15.30
CA ILE A 121 -13.46 -26.49 -15.35
C ILE A 121 -12.82 -26.31 -16.73
N SER A 122 -13.62 -26.38 -17.81
CA SER A 122 -13.13 -26.09 -19.17
C SER A 122 -12.65 -24.64 -19.30
N ASP A 123 -13.40 -23.68 -18.78
CA ASP A 123 -13.05 -22.25 -18.80
C ASP A 123 -11.81 -21.97 -17.93
N GLN A 124 -11.69 -22.63 -16.78
CA GLN A 124 -10.49 -22.56 -15.92
C GLN A 124 -9.28 -23.15 -16.64
N SER A 125 -9.43 -24.27 -17.33
CA SER A 125 -8.37 -24.89 -18.14
C SER A 125 -7.90 -23.98 -19.28
N GLN A 126 -8.84 -23.35 -20.00
CA GLN A 126 -8.52 -22.37 -21.04
C GLN A 126 -7.83 -21.14 -20.49
N TYR A 127 -8.24 -20.65 -19.32
CA TYR A 127 -7.60 -19.53 -18.65
C TYR A 127 -6.18 -19.88 -18.18
N ILE A 128 -5.97 -21.08 -17.65
CA ILE A 128 -4.64 -21.58 -17.29
C ILE A 128 -3.74 -21.64 -18.54
N HIS A 129 -4.22 -22.21 -19.65
CA HIS A 129 -3.45 -22.25 -20.89
C HIS A 129 -3.13 -20.86 -21.45
N HIS A 130 -4.04 -19.89 -21.30
CA HIS A 130 -3.77 -18.51 -21.67
C HIS A 130 -2.66 -17.91 -20.80
N LEU A 131 -2.72 -18.08 -19.47
CA LEU A 131 -1.68 -17.61 -18.56
C LEU A 131 -0.33 -18.29 -18.83
N GLU A 132 -0.33 -19.58 -19.13
CA GLU A 132 0.88 -20.30 -19.53
C GLU A 132 1.48 -19.75 -20.82
N ALA A 133 0.65 -19.37 -21.80
CA ALA A 133 1.08 -18.75 -23.04
C ALA A 133 1.66 -17.33 -22.81
N GLU A 134 1.04 -16.52 -21.93
CA GLU A 134 1.56 -15.20 -21.56
C GLU A 134 2.89 -15.30 -20.80
N VAL A 135 3.00 -16.25 -19.88
CA VAL A 135 4.26 -16.51 -19.15
C VAL A 135 5.35 -16.97 -20.12
N LYS A 136 5.01 -17.82 -21.10
CA LYS A 136 5.93 -18.26 -22.13
C LYS A 136 6.39 -17.09 -23.00
N PHE A 137 5.48 -16.24 -23.44
CA PHE A 137 5.80 -15.02 -24.19
C PHE A 137 6.71 -14.08 -23.40
N CYS A 138 6.41 -13.81 -22.12
CA CYS A 138 7.26 -12.99 -21.26
C CYS A 138 8.67 -13.58 -21.07
N LYS A 139 8.78 -14.91 -20.93
CA LYS A 139 10.09 -15.59 -20.86
C LYS A 139 10.87 -15.44 -22.15
N GLU A 140 10.22 -15.60 -23.29
CA GLU A 140 10.84 -15.46 -24.61
C GLU A 140 11.31 -14.02 -24.83
N GLU A 141 10.49 -13.01 -24.54
CA GLU A 141 10.87 -11.59 -24.66
C GLU A 141 11.99 -11.19 -23.70
N LEU A 142 11.97 -11.67 -22.45
CA LEU A 142 13.06 -11.45 -21.50
C LEU A 142 14.35 -12.12 -21.96
N SER A 143 14.27 -13.32 -22.54
CA SER A 143 15.44 -14.00 -23.12
C SER A 143 15.98 -13.26 -24.34
N GLY A 144 15.11 -12.73 -25.19
CA GLY A 144 15.49 -11.89 -26.32
C GLY A 144 16.13 -10.57 -25.87
N MET A 145 15.58 -9.94 -24.83
CA MET A 145 16.17 -8.75 -24.23
C MET A 145 17.55 -9.03 -23.63
N LYS A 146 17.71 -10.15 -22.92
CA LYS A 146 19.01 -10.59 -22.40
C LYS A 146 20.04 -10.76 -23.51
N ASN A 147 19.67 -11.39 -24.63
CA ASN A 147 20.56 -11.56 -25.77
C ASN A 147 20.96 -10.22 -26.40
N ARG A 148 20.00 -9.28 -26.56
CA ARG A 148 20.29 -7.92 -27.06
C ARG A 148 21.23 -7.16 -26.14
N VAL A 149 21.01 -7.23 -24.82
CA VAL A 149 21.89 -6.61 -23.83
C VAL A 149 23.29 -7.22 -23.89
N GLN A 150 23.40 -8.54 -24.02
CA GLN A 150 24.70 -9.22 -24.13
C GLN A 150 25.48 -8.77 -25.37
N VAL A 151 24.82 -8.61 -26.51
CA VAL A 151 25.45 -8.06 -27.74
C VAL A 151 25.93 -6.63 -27.50
N ILE A 152 25.13 -5.77 -26.87
CA ILE A 152 25.52 -4.38 -26.57
C ILE A 152 26.70 -4.33 -25.59
N VAL A 153 26.76 -5.22 -24.61
CA VAL A 153 27.89 -5.31 -23.67
C VAL A 153 29.16 -5.71 -24.41
N LEU A 154 29.12 -6.77 -25.23
CA LEU A 154 30.28 -7.21 -26.02
C LEU A 154 30.75 -6.12 -26.99
N GLU A 155 29.82 -5.41 -27.62
CA GLU A 155 30.16 -4.28 -28.51
C GLU A 155 30.76 -3.10 -27.75
N ASN A 156 30.26 -2.79 -26.55
CA ASN A 156 30.88 -1.77 -25.68
C ASN A 156 32.29 -2.17 -25.22
N GLU A 157 32.51 -3.44 -24.89
CA GLU A 157 33.83 -3.96 -24.55
C GLU A 157 34.80 -3.84 -25.74
N ARG A 158 34.33 -4.17 -26.95
CA ARG A 158 35.08 -4.00 -28.20
C ARG A 158 35.45 -2.54 -28.45
N LEU A 159 34.46 -1.63 -28.36
CA LEU A 159 34.68 -0.19 -28.54
C LEU A 159 35.62 0.39 -27.47
N GLN A 160 35.55 -0.08 -26.23
CA GLN A 160 36.50 0.32 -25.20
C GLN A 160 37.93 -0.16 -25.48
N GLN A 161 38.10 -1.36 -26.03
CA GLN A 161 39.41 -1.84 -26.48
C GLN A 161 39.92 -1.01 -27.66
N GLU A 162 39.06 -0.69 -28.63
CA GLU A 162 39.38 0.13 -29.80
C GLU A 162 39.79 1.56 -29.40
N LEU A 163 39.10 2.18 -28.43
CA LEU A 163 39.49 3.47 -27.85
C LEU A 163 40.82 3.42 -27.10
N LYS A 164 41.12 2.30 -26.41
CA LYS A 164 42.41 2.12 -25.73
C LYS A 164 43.54 1.97 -26.74
N SER A 165 43.35 1.17 -27.80
CA SER A 165 44.34 1.03 -28.87
C SER A 165 44.53 2.34 -29.63
N GLN A 166 43.45 3.09 -29.89
CA GLN A 166 43.53 4.39 -30.54
C GLN A 166 44.30 5.40 -29.69
N ARG A 167 44.05 5.50 -28.38
CA ARG A 167 44.86 6.34 -27.49
C ARG A 167 46.33 5.93 -27.47
N GLN A 168 46.62 4.63 -27.51
CA GLN A 168 47.99 4.14 -27.54
C GLN A 168 48.66 4.46 -28.88
N GLU A 169 47.94 4.35 -29.99
CA GLU A 169 48.40 4.75 -31.31
C GLU A 169 48.63 6.26 -31.42
N GLU A 170 47.72 7.07 -30.88
CA GLU A 170 47.85 8.52 -30.79
C GLU A 170 49.05 8.92 -29.93
N ALA A 171 49.27 8.27 -28.78
CA ALA A 171 50.45 8.49 -27.95
C ALA A 171 51.76 8.10 -28.67
N MET A 172 51.78 6.99 -29.41
CA MET A 172 52.92 6.60 -30.24
C MET A 172 53.15 7.57 -31.41
N ARG A 173 52.07 8.13 -31.99
CA ARG A 173 52.12 9.12 -33.07
C ARG A 173 52.61 10.48 -32.55
N GLU A 174 52.20 10.89 -31.36
CA GLU A 174 52.73 12.07 -30.65
C GLU A 174 54.21 11.88 -30.28
N GLN A 175 54.61 10.69 -29.83
CA GLN A 175 56.01 10.37 -29.55
C GLN A 175 56.86 10.36 -30.83
N THR A 176 56.31 9.88 -31.95
CA THR A 176 56.97 9.94 -33.27
C THR A 176 57.09 11.38 -33.79
N LEU A 177 56.11 12.25 -33.51
CA LEU A 177 56.18 13.68 -33.83
C LEU A 177 57.20 14.42 -32.96
N LEU A 178 57.34 14.05 -31.69
CA LEU A 178 58.36 14.60 -30.78
C LEU A 178 59.78 14.16 -31.21
N ASP A 179 59.96 12.90 -31.62
CA ASP A 179 61.24 12.40 -32.13
C ASP A 179 61.59 12.99 -33.52
N ALA A 180 60.59 13.23 -34.39
CA ALA A 180 60.79 13.94 -35.65
C ALA A 180 61.07 15.44 -35.47
N SER A 181 60.47 16.08 -34.46
CA SER A 181 60.75 17.48 -34.09
C SER A 181 62.13 17.65 -33.44
N GLY A 182 62.64 16.62 -32.74
CA GLY A 182 64.00 16.60 -32.20
C GLY A 182 65.10 16.51 -33.27
N ASN A 183 64.74 16.18 -34.52
CA ASN A 183 65.69 16.01 -35.63
C ASN A 183 65.73 17.20 -36.63
N ILE A 184 64.90 18.24 -36.44
CA ILE A 184 64.87 19.43 -37.31
C ILE A 184 65.55 20.66 -36.66
N GLN A 185 66.04 20.51 -35.42
CA GLN A 185 66.74 21.57 -34.69
C GLN A 185 68.24 21.26 -34.49
N ASN A 186 68.91 20.75 -35.53
CA ASN A 186 70.37 20.54 -35.54
C ASN A 186 71.09 21.10 -36.79
N SER A 187 70.49 22.05 -37.53
CA SER A 187 71.07 22.55 -38.80
C SER A 187 71.37 24.05 -38.87
N TRP A 188 71.19 24.86 -37.82
CA TRP A 188 71.56 26.28 -37.93
C TRP A 188 71.97 26.97 -36.63
N ILE A 189 72.97 26.43 -35.92
CA ILE A 189 73.80 27.25 -35.00
C ILE A 189 75.27 26.78 -35.07
N THR A 190 76.03 27.43 -35.95
CA THR A 190 77.43 27.84 -35.71
C THR A 190 77.41 29.33 -36.14
N THR A 191 77.72 30.32 -35.31
CA THR A 191 78.98 30.57 -34.62
C THR A 191 78.82 31.77 -33.66
N GLY A 192 79.46 31.70 -32.48
CA GLY A 192 79.87 32.84 -31.61
C GLY A 192 78.88 33.24 -30.53
N GLU A 193 79.00 32.77 -29.27
CA GLU A 193 79.80 33.41 -28.17
C GLU A 193 79.34 34.87 -27.93
N ASP A 194 78.76 35.26 -26.79
CA ASP A 194 79.35 35.12 -25.46
C ASP A 194 78.35 35.33 -24.30
N SER A 195 78.62 34.60 -23.21
CA SER A 195 78.44 34.94 -21.78
C SER A 195 77.05 35.36 -21.24
N ARG A 196 76.38 34.50 -20.45
CA ARG A 196 76.51 34.39 -18.97
C ARG A 196 75.58 35.37 -18.23
N VAL A 197 74.54 34.84 -17.56
CA VAL A 197 74.39 34.74 -16.09
C VAL A 197 73.03 34.08 -15.78
N ASP A 198 73.11 32.89 -15.17
CA ASP A 198 72.34 32.29 -14.07
C ASP A 198 70.95 32.89 -13.72
N GLU A 199 69.87 32.11 -13.71
CA GLU A 199 69.59 30.98 -12.80
C GLU A 199 69.36 31.40 -11.34
N ALA A 200 68.09 31.55 -10.96
CA ALA A 200 67.52 31.32 -9.62
C ALA A 200 66.08 31.86 -9.62
N ALA A 201 65.06 31.24 -9.04
CA ALA A 201 64.92 29.97 -8.37
C ALA A 201 63.41 29.77 -8.14
N LYS A 202 62.96 28.52 -8.21
CA LYS A 202 62.06 27.89 -7.24
C LYS A 202 60.70 28.52 -6.92
N ARG A 203 59.71 27.79 -7.42
CA ARG A 203 58.77 26.97 -6.62
C ARG A 203 57.52 27.68 -6.05
N SER A 204 56.42 27.25 -6.65
CA SER A 204 55.25 26.61 -6.04
C SER A 204 54.17 27.44 -5.32
N PHE A 205 52.95 27.11 -5.77
CA PHE A 205 51.66 27.07 -5.06
C PHE A 205 51.16 28.36 -4.41
N SER A 206 50.00 28.84 -4.86
CA SER A 206 48.78 28.72 -4.06
C SER A 206 47.65 29.50 -4.72
N ASN A 207 46.50 28.84 -4.77
CA ASN A 207 45.20 29.35 -5.16
C ASN A 207 44.76 30.53 -4.26
N GLY A 208 43.96 31.43 -4.83
CA GLY A 208 43.05 32.32 -4.10
C GLY A 208 43.51 33.77 -3.93
N ASN A 209 43.00 34.66 -4.79
CA ASN A 209 42.23 35.86 -4.39
C ASN A 209 41.95 36.73 -5.63
N ALA A 210 40.70 36.70 -6.08
CA ALA A 210 40.23 37.34 -7.31
C ALA A 210 40.10 38.88 -7.24
N ASP A 211 40.49 39.53 -6.14
CA ASP A 211 40.27 40.97 -5.95
C ASP A 211 41.52 41.86 -6.06
N ILE A 212 42.72 41.30 -6.32
CA ILE A 212 43.93 42.11 -6.59
C ILE A 212 44.22 42.27 -8.09
N ILE A 213 43.63 41.43 -8.95
CA ILE A 213 43.90 41.41 -10.40
C ILE A 213 43.29 42.61 -11.12
N LYS A 214 42.27 43.27 -10.55
CA LYS A 214 41.61 44.42 -11.19
C LYS A 214 42.42 45.72 -11.10
N GLY A 215 43.32 45.84 -10.11
CA GLY A 215 44.24 46.98 -9.98
C GLY A 215 45.47 46.87 -10.88
N ALA A 216 46.02 45.66 -11.03
CA ALA A 216 47.18 45.42 -11.88
C ALA A 216 46.85 45.56 -13.38
N SER A 217 45.70 45.07 -13.82
CA SER A 217 45.29 45.19 -15.24
C SER A 217 44.93 46.63 -15.64
N ALA A 218 44.38 47.43 -14.72
CA ALA A 218 44.13 48.86 -14.95
C ALA A 218 45.44 49.65 -15.05
N SER A 219 46.41 49.36 -14.18
CA SER A 219 47.75 49.99 -14.23
C SER A 219 48.52 49.58 -15.48
N GLU A 220 48.38 48.33 -15.95
CA GLU A 220 48.99 47.86 -17.20
C GLU A 220 48.31 48.49 -18.42
N ALA A 221 46.98 48.62 -18.43
CA ALA A 221 46.25 49.30 -19.51
C ALA A 221 46.65 50.78 -19.63
N GLU A 222 46.84 51.46 -18.49
CA GLU A 222 47.28 52.86 -18.47
C GLU A 222 48.75 53.00 -18.92
N LYS A 223 49.60 52.03 -18.59
CA LYS A 223 50.98 51.95 -19.09
C LYS A 223 51.03 51.74 -20.61
N TRP A 224 50.25 50.81 -21.16
CA TRP A 224 50.16 50.59 -22.61
C TRP A 224 49.59 51.80 -23.35
N LYS A 225 48.66 52.52 -22.73
CA LYS A 225 48.13 53.78 -23.28
C LYS A 225 49.21 54.86 -23.36
N LEU A 226 50.03 55.03 -22.31
CA LEU A 226 51.16 55.96 -22.32
C LEU A 226 52.25 55.55 -23.33
N GLU A 227 52.53 54.25 -23.48
CA GLU A 227 53.45 53.75 -24.51
C GLU A 227 52.93 53.99 -25.93
N LEU A 228 51.62 53.86 -26.15
CA LEU A 228 50.99 54.17 -27.42
C LEU A 228 51.06 55.68 -27.75
N GLU A 229 50.80 56.55 -26.77
CA GLU A 229 50.94 58.00 -26.94
C GLU A 229 52.39 58.40 -27.23
N ARG A 230 53.36 57.81 -26.53
CA ARG A 230 54.80 58.01 -26.79
C ARG A 230 55.20 57.53 -28.20
N LEU A 231 54.67 56.38 -28.63
CA LEU A 231 54.93 55.85 -29.96
C LEU A 231 54.33 56.77 -31.03
N LYS A 232 53.10 57.27 -30.82
CA LYS A 232 52.45 58.23 -31.70
C LYS A 232 53.29 59.49 -31.87
N LEU A 233 53.73 60.11 -30.78
CA LEU A 233 54.63 61.27 -30.81
C LEU A 233 55.91 60.99 -31.61
N THR A 234 56.52 59.81 -31.43
CA THR A 234 57.74 59.43 -32.15
C THR A 234 57.49 59.30 -33.66
N TYR A 235 56.33 58.78 -34.07
CA TYR A 235 55.96 58.71 -35.48
C TYR A 235 55.63 60.08 -36.08
N GLU A 236 55.00 60.94 -35.29
CA GLU A 236 54.65 62.31 -35.69
C GLU A 236 55.91 63.15 -35.91
N GLU A 237 56.88 63.11 -34.98
CA GLU A 237 58.21 63.73 -35.14
C GLU A 237 58.96 63.20 -36.37
N LYS A 238 58.91 61.88 -36.63
CA LYS A 238 59.50 61.30 -37.84
C LYS A 238 58.80 61.78 -39.12
N SER A 239 57.48 61.93 -39.09
CA SER A 239 56.70 62.47 -40.21
C SER A 239 57.10 63.91 -40.48
N GLU A 240 57.16 64.75 -39.45
CA GLU A 240 57.57 66.16 -39.56
C GLU A 240 59.01 66.30 -40.11
N ILE A 241 59.95 65.45 -39.66
CA ILE A 241 61.31 65.43 -40.21
C ILE A 241 61.30 65.07 -41.70
N LEU A 242 60.57 64.02 -42.10
CA LEU A 242 60.49 63.62 -43.51
C LEU A 242 59.82 64.69 -44.39
N GLU A 243 58.76 65.33 -43.88
CA GLU A 243 58.09 66.44 -44.55
C GLU A 243 59.02 67.65 -44.71
N SER A 244 59.80 67.98 -43.68
CA SER A 244 60.80 69.06 -43.75
C SER A 244 61.89 68.76 -44.79
N GLN A 245 62.35 67.51 -44.88
CA GLN A 245 63.31 67.07 -45.89
C GLN A 245 62.73 67.13 -47.30
N LEU A 246 61.47 66.73 -47.49
CA LEU A 246 60.78 66.83 -48.77
C LEU A 246 60.61 68.30 -49.20
N MET A 247 60.24 69.19 -48.27
CA MET A 247 60.11 70.61 -48.55
C MET A 247 61.45 71.25 -48.91
N PHE A 248 62.53 70.87 -48.22
CA PHE A 248 63.89 71.31 -48.56
C PHE A 248 64.31 70.84 -49.95
N LEU A 249 64.16 69.55 -50.27
CA LEU A 249 64.50 69.01 -51.59
C LEU A 249 63.67 69.62 -52.72
N ARG A 250 62.39 69.93 -52.47
CA ARG A 250 61.54 70.66 -53.43
C ARG A 250 62.06 72.07 -53.69
N LYS A 251 62.53 72.77 -52.65
CA LYS A 251 63.10 74.11 -52.78
C LYS A 251 64.40 74.07 -53.58
N ASP A 252 65.31 73.14 -53.27
CA ASP A 252 66.57 72.95 -53.99
C ASP A 252 66.34 72.60 -55.46
N LEU A 253 65.32 71.77 -55.76
CA LEU A 253 64.94 71.44 -57.13
C LEU A 253 64.50 72.68 -57.91
N VAL A 254 63.65 73.52 -57.31
CA VAL A 254 63.19 74.78 -57.93
C VAL A 254 64.36 75.75 -58.16
N GLU A 255 65.27 75.85 -57.21
CA GLU A 255 66.45 76.72 -57.33
C GLU A 255 67.44 76.22 -58.39
N SER A 256 67.68 74.90 -58.46
CA SER A 256 68.48 74.30 -59.53
C SER A 256 67.84 74.48 -60.91
N GLN A 257 66.51 74.35 -61.01
CA GLN A 257 65.80 74.56 -62.27
C GLN A 257 65.94 76.01 -62.75
N LYS A 258 65.80 76.98 -61.85
CA LYS A 258 66.02 78.39 -62.14
C LYS A 258 67.47 78.67 -62.60
N ASN A 259 68.47 78.08 -61.93
CA ASN A 259 69.87 78.22 -62.33
C ASN A 259 70.13 77.66 -63.75
N CYS A 260 69.48 76.55 -64.10
CA CYS A 260 69.54 76.00 -65.46
C CYS A 260 68.92 76.94 -66.51
N GLU A 261 67.80 77.59 -66.18
CA GLU A 261 67.17 78.59 -67.05
C GLU A 261 68.07 79.82 -67.25
N ASP A 262 68.64 80.37 -66.17
CA ASP A 262 69.58 81.50 -66.22
C ASP A 262 70.82 81.19 -67.08
N LEU A 263 71.40 79.98 -66.94
CA LEU A 263 72.54 79.56 -67.75
C LEU A 263 72.17 79.41 -69.23
N LYS A 264 70.96 78.93 -69.53
CA LYS A 264 70.45 78.81 -70.89
C LYS A 264 70.26 80.18 -71.54
N GLU A 265 69.80 81.19 -70.80
CA GLU A 265 69.70 82.56 -71.29
C GLU A 265 71.08 83.19 -71.53
N ARG A 266 72.04 82.98 -70.61
CA ARG A 266 73.43 83.43 -70.79
C ARG A 266 74.10 82.79 -72.01
N LEU A 267 73.83 81.52 -72.28
CA LEU A 267 74.34 80.83 -73.47
C LEU A 267 73.78 81.47 -74.74
N LYS A 268 72.45 81.67 -74.83
CA LYS A 268 71.80 82.34 -75.97
C LYS A 268 72.34 83.75 -76.21
N HIS A 269 72.64 84.49 -75.14
CA HIS A 269 73.26 85.82 -75.25
C HIS A 269 74.68 85.75 -75.83
N LYS A 270 75.50 84.79 -75.38
CA LYS A 270 76.84 84.55 -75.94
C LYS A 270 76.80 84.05 -77.38
N GLU A 271 75.86 83.18 -77.74
CA GLU A 271 75.64 82.71 -79.11
C GLU A 271 75.24 83.87 -80.03
N SER A 272 74.40 84.79 -79.55
CA SER A 272 74.01 86.00 -80.28
C SER A 272 75.19 86.96 -80.49
N LEU A 273 76.07 87.11 -79.48
CA LEU A 273 77.31 87.89 -79.58
C LEU A 273 78.32 87.26 -80.56
N LEU A 274 78.42 85.93 -80.59
CA LEU A 274 79.28 85.21 -81.53
C LEU A 274 78.75 85.28 -82.97
N ALA A 275 77.43 85.21 -83.16
CA ALA A 275 76.79 85.35 -84.47
C ALA A 275 76.97 86.77 -85.05
N ALA A 276 76.98 87.82 -84.21
CA ALA A 276 77.21 89.20 -84.64
C ALA A 276 78.68 89.51 -85.00
N ASN A 277 79.65 88.75 -84.46
CA ASN A 277 81.09 89.00 -84.65
C ASN A 277 81.70 88.39 -85.93
N ILE A 278 80.92 87.61 -86.71
CA ILE A 278 81.43 86.83 -87.85
C ILE A 278 81.05 87.47 -89.22
N SER A 279 80.28 88.57 -89.24
CA SER A 279 79.71 89.10 -90.50
C SER A 279 80.62 90.03 -91.33
N ASN A 280 81.90 90.21 -91.04
CA ASN A 280 82.77 91.08 -91.85
C ASN A 280 84.26 90.70 -91.76
N ARG A 281 84.71 89.75 -92.60
CA ARG A 281 86.11 89.63 -93.08
C ARG A 281 86.22 88.52 -94.14
N VAL A 282 85.89 88.85 -95.39
CA VAL A 282 86.34 88.06 -96.55
C VAL A 282 87.72 88.57 -96.93
N GLY A 283 88.76 87.99 -96.32
CA GLY A 283 90.15 88.40 -96.54
C GLY A 283 90.74 87.72 -97.77
N GLY A 284 90.82 88.43 -98.88
CA GLY A 284 91.64 88.03 -100.03
C GLY A 284 93.13 88.11 -99.68
N LEU A 285 93.88 87.05 -99.97
CA LEU A 285 95.30 86.93 -99.64
C LEU A 285 96.14 87.83 -100.58
N CYS A 286 97.06 88.61 -100.02
CA CYS A 286 97.99 89.43 -100.81
C CYS A 286 98.96 88.55 -101.61
N LEU A 287 99.62 89.09 -102.64
CA LEU A 287 100.50 88.33 -103.55
C LEU A 287 101.59 87.50 -102.83
N LYS A 288 102.10 87.97 -101.69
CA LYS A 288 103.04 87.21 -100.85
C LYS A 288 102.36 86.08 -100.08
N CYS A 289 101.11 86.26 -99.64
CA CYS A 289 100.30 85.23 -99.00
C CYS A 289 99.79 84.19 -100.01
N ALA A 290 99.46 84.58 -101.25
CA ALA A 290 99.14 83.65 -102.32
C ALA A 290 100.37 82.84 -102.78
N GLN A 291 101.57 83.44 -102.76
CA GLN A 291 102.83 82.70 -102.97
C GLN A 291 103.18 81.79 -101.79
N HIS A 292 102.95 82.23 -100.54
CA HIS A 292 103.09 81.36 -99.36
C HIS A 292 102.08 80.23 -99.40
N GLU A 293 100.83 80.50 -99.78
CA GLU A 293 99.78 79.50 -99.92
C GLU A 293 100.05 78.55 -101.10
N ALA A 294 100.65 79.00 -102.20
CA ALA A 294 101.10 78.12 -103.28
C ALA A 294 102.24 77.17 -102.84
N VAL A 295 103.20 77.67 -102.04
CA VAL A 295 104.30 76.86 -101.48
C VAL A 295 103.80 75.90 -100.39
N LEU A 296 102.91 76.36 -99.51
CA LEU A 296 102.24 75.52 -98.51
C LEU A 296 101.29 74.52 -99.19
N SER A 297 100.63 74.88 -100.28
CA SER A 297 99.79 73.97 -101.08
C SER A 297 100.61 72.88 -101.77
N GLN A 298 101.92 73.05 -101.94
CA GLN A 298 102.78 72.03 -102.56
C GLN A 298 103.50 71.14 -101.53
N THR A 299 103.64 71.60 -100.29
CA THR A 299 104.36 70.88 -99.21
C THR A 299 103.46 70.40 -98.06
N HIS A 300 102.36 71.11 -97.78
CA HIS A 300 101.43 70.83 -96.67
C HIS A 300 100.06 70.28 -97.10
N ASN A 301 99.66 70.35 -98.38
CA ASN A 301 98.37 69.78 -98.83
C ASN A 301 98.24 68.28 -98.53
N ASN A 302 99.33 67.50 -98.62
CA ASN A 302 99.32 66.08 -98.29
C ASN A 302 99.05 65.84 -96.79
N VAL A 303 99.67 66.64 -95.91
CA VAL A 303 99.46 66.57 -94.45
C VAL A 303 98.04 67.01 -94.06
N HIS A 304 97.50 68.04 -94.72
CA HIS A 304 96.13 68.49 -94.53
C HIS A 304 95.12 67.45 -95.04
N MET A 305 95.35 66.84 -96.21
CA MET A 305 94.51 65.78 -96.76
C MET A 305 94.46 64.56 -95.82
N GLN A 306 95.62 64.07 -95.36
CA GLN A 306 95.68 62.98 -94.37
C GLN A 306 94.96 63.32 -93.06
N THR A 307 94.99 64.59 -92.66
CA THR A 307 94.28 65.07 -91.47
C THR A 307 92.77 65.13 -91.69
N ILE A 308 92.33 65.57 -92.86
CA ILE A 308 90.91 65.57 -93.26
C ILE A 308 90.39 64.14 -93.36
N GLU A 309 91.15 63.21 -93.94
CA GLU A 309 90.78 61.78 -94.03
C GLU A 309 90.66 61.15 -92.64
N ARG A 310 91.62 61.42 -91.74
CA ARG A 310 91.57 60.96 -90.34
C ARG A 310 90.34 61.50 -89.62
N LEU A 311 90.09 62.81 -89.71
CA LEU A 311 88.92 63.44 -89.09
C LEU A 311 87.60 62.94 -89.71
N SER A 312 87.58 62.68 -91.01
CA SER A 312 86.40 62.13 -91.70
C SER A 312 86.11 60.72 -91.22
N LYS A 313 87.15 59.90 -91.06
CA LYS A 313 87.06 58.56 -90.49
C LYS A 313 86.60 58.59 -89.04
N GLU A 314 87.20 59.42 -88.20
CA GLU A 314 86.77 59.61 -86.80
C GLU A 314 85.31 60.06 -86.71
N ARG A 315 84.87 60.95 -87.61
CA ARG A 315 83.47 61.36 -87.72
C ARG A 315 82.57 60.20 -88.14
N ASP A 316 82.97 59.39 -89.11
CA ASP A 316 82.19 58.23 -89.57
C ASP A 316 82.11 57.13 -88.50
N ASP A 317 83.19 56.91 -87.75
CA ASP A 317 83.24 56.00 -86.61
C ASP A 317 82.31 56.51 -85.48
N LEU A 318 82.35 57.81 -85.18
CA LEU A 318 81.44 58.43 -84.20
C LEU A 318 79.98 58.40 -84.64
N MET A 319 79.70 58.63 -85.94
CA MET A 319 78.35 58.51 -86.50
C MET A 319 77.85 57.07 -86.40
N SER A 320 78.70 56.09 -86.69
CA SER A 320 78.37 54.67 -86.55
C SER A 320 78.10 54.29 -85.09
N ALA A 321 78.93 54.77 -84.16
CA ALA A 321 78.71 54.60 -82.72
C ALA A 321 77.41 55.27 -82.25
N LEU A 322 77.10 56.48 -82.72
CA LEU A 322 75.86 57.17 -82.41
C LEU A 322 74.63 56.40 -82.92
N VAL A 323 74.69 55.84 -84.13
CA VAL A 323 73.61 54.99 -84.68
C VAL A 323 73.43 53.73 -83.82
N SER A 324 74.52 53.09 -83.40
CA SER A 324 74.47 51.92 -82.51
C SER A 324 73.93 52.23 -81.11
N VAL A 325 74.30 53.39 -80.54
CA VAL A 325 73.76 53.85 -79.25
C VAL A 325 72.27 54.18 -79.39
N ARG A 326 71.84 54.79 -80.50
CA ARG A 326 70.42 55.05 -80.77
C ARG A 326 69.62 53.76 -80.92
N SER A 327 70.14 52.76 -81.65
CA SER A 327 69.44 51.47 -81.80
C SER A 327 69.34 50.72 -80.46
N SER A 328 70.42 50.67 -79.69
CA SER A 328 70.39 50.06 -78.35
C SER A 328 69.47 50.81 -77.39
N LEU A 329 69.40 52.15 -77.44
CA LEU A 329 68.42 52.93 -76.68
C LEU A 329 66.99 52.54 -77.05
N THR A 330 66.67 52.41 -78.35
CA THR A 330 65.33 52.00 -78.78
C THR A 330 64.97 50.59 -78.32
N GLU A 331 65.94 49.65 -78.32
CA GLU A 331 65.73 48.29 -77.80
C GLU A 331 65.49 48.29 -76.28
N VAL A 332 66.24 49.11 -75.53
CA VAL A 332 66.03 49.27 -74.08
C VAL A 332 64.65 49.86 -73.81
N GLN A 333 64.23 50.90 -74.54
CA GLN A 333 62.91 51.51 -74.40
C GLN A 333 61.78 50.51 -74.73
N GLN A 334 61.94 49.69 -75.76
CA GLN A 334 60.96 48.66 -76.09
C GLN A 334 60.88 47.58 -75.01
N ARG A 335 62.04 47.14 -74.48
CA ARG A 335 62.08 46.18 -73.36
C ARG A 335 61.46 46.75 -72.09
N GLU A 336 61.72 48.02 -71.78
CA GLU A 336 61.13 48.73 -70.65
C GLU A 336 59.60 48.83 -70.81
N ALA A 337 59.11 49.20 -71.98
CA ALA A 337 57.67 49.25 -72.26
C ALA A 337 57.01 47.86 -72.12
N GLY A 338 57.67 46.80 -72.59
CA GLY A 338 57.22 45.42 -72.41
C GLY A 338 57.19 44.99 -70.94
N ALA A 339 58.24 45.32 -70.18
CA ALA A 339 58.30 45.03 -68.74
C ALA A 339 57.24 45.83 -67.95
N TYR A 340 57.00 47.09 -68.33
CA TYR A 340 55.96 47.93 -67.73
C TYR A 340 54.56 47.31 -67.93
N GLU A 341 54.23 46.88 -69.15
CA GLU A 341 52.92 46.26 -69.41
C GLU A 341 52.77 44.90 -68.69
N GLN A 342 53.86 44.12 -68.58
CA GLN A 342 53.85 42.88 -67.77
C GLN A 342 53.60 43.16 -66.29
N VAL A 343 54.27 44.16 -65.70
CA VAL A 343 54.05 44.55 -64.31
C VAL A 343 52.61 45.02 -64.11
N LYS A 344 52.08 45.82 -65.03
CA LYS A 344 50.69 46.28 -64.99
C LYS A 344 49.69 45.11 -65.02
N GLN A 345 49.88 44.14 -65.91
CA GLN A 345 49.05 42.94 -65.95
C GLN A 345 49.18 42.10 -64.68
N ALA A 346 50.39 41.93 -64.15
CA ALA A 346 50.62 41.21 -62.90
C ALA A 346 49.92 41.89 -61.72
N VAL A 347 50.01 43.22 -61.61
CA VAL A 347 49.31 44.00 -60.57
C VAL A 347 47.79 43.79 -60.68
N GLN A 348 47.21 43.94 -61.87
CA GLN A 348 45.77 43.71 -62.10
C GLN A 348 45.34 42.29 -61.67
N MET A 349 46.08 41.27 -62.08
CA MET A 349 45.81 39.88 -61.69
C MET A 349 45.89 39.69 -60.17
N THR A 350 46.86 40.32 -59.49
CA THR A 350 46.96 40.24 -58.03
C THR A 350 45.83 41.00 -57.33
N GLU A 351 45.39 42.14 -57.86
CA GLU A 351 44.25 42.91 -57.32
C GLU A 351 42.95 42.12 -57.43
N GLU A 352 42.69 41.50 -58.59
CA GLU A 352 41.53 40.62 -58.79
C GLU A 352 41.55 39.42 -57.85
N ALA A 353 42.70 38.76 -57.69
CA ALA A 353 42.86 37.66 -56.75
C ALA A 353 42.64 38.10 -55.28
N ASN A 354 43.13 39.30 -54.91
CA ASN A 354 42.93 39.88 -53.58
C ASN A 354 41.45 40.24 -53.34
N PHE A 355 40.75 40.72 -54.37
CA PHE A 355 39.32 41.01 -54.28
C PHE A 355 38.51 39.73 -54.05
N GLU A 356 38.73 38.68 -54.85
CA GLU A 356 38.05 37.39 -54.67
C GLU A 356 38.41 36.73 -53.33
N LYS A 357 39.66 36.83 -52.87
CA LYS A 357 40.06 36.40 -51.52
C LYS A 357 39.28 37.14 -50.43
N THR A 358 39.16 38.46 -50.53
CA THR A 358 38.43 39.27 -49.55
C THR A 358 36.94 38.91 -49.52
N LYS A 359 36.34 38.71 -50.70
CA LYS A 359 34.95 38.26 -50.84
C LYS A 359 34.73 36.88 -50.21
N ALA A 360 35.63 35.93 -50.44
CA ALA A 360 35.57 34.60 -49.81
C ALA A 360 35.71 34.70 -48.29
N LEU A 361 36.62 35.52 -47.77
CA LEU A 361 36.77 35.74 -46.33
C LEU A 361 35.51 36.32 -45.69
N ILE A 362 34.86 37.31 -46.33
CA ILE A 362 33.59 37.88 -45.85
C ILE A 362 32.50 36.80 -45.81
N GLN A 363 32.39 35.97 -46.84
CA GLN A 363 31.42 34.87 -46.88
C GLN A 363 31.69 33.84 -45.77
N CYS A 364 32.96 33.47 -45.54
CA CYS A 364 33.33 32.58 -44.44
C CYS A 364 32.97 33.17 -43.08
N GLU A 365 33.22 34.46 -42.84
CA GLU A 365 32.88 35.11 -41.57
C GLU A 365 31.36 35.20 -41.38
N GLN A 366 30.59 35.46 -42.44
CA GLN A 366 29.13 35.44 -42.38
C GLN A 366 28.58 34.06 -42.00
N LEU A 367 29.10 32.99 -42.62
CA LEU A 367 28.70 31.62 -42.30
C LEU A 367 29.10 31.23 -40.86
N LYS A 368 30.29 31.64 -40.43
CA LYS A 368 30.76 31.43 -39.05
C LYS A 368 29.86 32.12 -38.03
N ASN A 369 29.48 33.37 -38.26
CA ASN A 369 28.57 34.11 -37.39
C ASN A 369 27.17 33.48 -37.34
N GLU A 370 26.65 32.98 -38.47
CA GLU A 370 25.37 32.26 -38.47
C GLU A 370 25.47 30.93 -37.73
N LEU A 371 26.59 30.20 -37.88
CA LEU A 371 26.83 28.97 -37.12
C LEU A 371 26.89 29.25 -35.61
N GLU A 372 27.59 30.30 -35.18
CA GLU A 372 27.65 30.74 -33.79
C GLU A 372 26.27 31.10 -33.25
N ARG A 373 25.47 31.86 -34.01
CA ARG A 373 24.08 32.18 -33.66
C ARG A 373 23.17 30.96 -33.56
N GLN A 374 23.39 29.92 -34.36
CA GLN A 374 22.66 28.65 -34.25
C GLN A 374 23.09 27.89 -33.00
N THR A 375 24.40 27.81 -32.75
CA THR A 375 24.98 27.17 -31.56
C THR A 375 24.46 27.82 -30.28
N GLU A 376 24.51 29.15 -30.16
CA GLU A 376 23.97 29.86 -29.00
C GLU A 376 22.47 29.59 -28.76
N ARG A 377 21.68 29.49 -29.83
CA ARG A 377 20.25 29.17 -29.71
C ARG A 377 20.02 27.75 -29.20
N LEU A 378 20.78 26.79 -29.72
CA LEU A 378 20.70 25.40 -29.26
C LEU A 378 21.21 25.26 -27.82
N GLU A 379 22.27 25.98 -27.44
CA GLU A 379 22.76 26.02 -26.07
C GLU A 379 21.74 26.62 -25.10
N LYS A 380 21.10 27.74 -25.47
CA LYS A 380 20.02 28.34 -24.67
C LYS A 380 18.83 27.40 -24.51
N GLU A 381 18.42 26.71 -25.57
CA GLU A 381 17.32 25.73 -25.47
C GLU A 381 17.73 24.49 -24.67
N LEU A 382 18.98 24.00 -24.83
CA LEU A 382 19.48 22.90 -24.02
C LEU A 382 19.50 23.28 -22.53
N ALA A 383 19.94 24.50 -22.20
CA ALA A 383 19.93 25.02 -20.84
C ALA A 383 18.49 25.13 -20.30
N SER A 384 17.55 25.66 -21.09
CA SER A 384 16.13 25.77 -20.70
C SER A 384 15.52 24.38 -20.41
N GLN A 385 15.85 23.38 -21.22
CA GLN A 385 15.39 22.00 -21.04
C GLN A 385 16.09 21.29 -19.88
N GLN A 386 17.35 21.61 -19.58
CA GLN A 386 18.03 21.12 -18.39
C GLN A 386 17.41 21.70 -17.11
N GLU A 387 17.09 23.00 -17.10
CA GLU A 387 16.43 23.67 -15.98
C GLU A 387 15.02 23.11 -15.74
N LYS A 388 14.21 22.93 -16.79
CA LYS A 388 12.89 22.30 -16.70
C LYS A 388 12.97 20.89 -16.10
N ARG A 389 13.89 20.06 -16.61
CA ARG A 389 14.11 18.70 -16.07
C ARG A 389 14.59 18.73 -14.61
N ALA A 390 15.45 19.68 -14.24
CA ALA A 390 15.91 19.85 -12.87
C ALA A 390 14.75 20.26 -11.94
N PHE A 391 13.90 21.18 -12.39
CA PHE A 391 12.70 21.61 -11.67
C PHE A 391 11.71 20.47 -11.47
N GLU A 392 11.37 19.73 -12.54
CA GLU A 392 10.49 18.55 -12.48
C GLU A 392 11.04 17.47 -11.54
N LYS A 393 12.35 17.20 -11.62
CA LYS A 393 13.02 16.26 -10.70
C LYS A 393 12.90 16.71 -9.25
N GLU A 394 13.02 18.00 -8.98
CA GLU A 394 12.89 18.55 -7.62
C GLU A 394 11.44 18.57 -7.12
N MET A 395 10.47 18.84 -8.01
CA MET A 395 9.04 18.67 -7.71
C MET A 395 8.74 17.21 -7.34
N MET A 396 9.17 16.25 -8.16
CA MET A 396 8.96 14.82 -7.92
C MET A 396 9.60 14.36 -6.60
N LYS A 397 10.82 14.81 -6.28
CA LYS A 397 11.45 14.50 -4.99
C LYS A 397 10.64 15.05 -3.82
N ARG A 398 10.10 16.28 -3.93
CA ARG A 398 9.27 16.89 -2.89
C ARG A 398 7.97 16.13 -2.71
N GLU A 399 7.33 15.69 -3.78
CA GLU A 399 6.13 14.85 -3.73
C GLU A 399 6.41 13.50 -3.05
N ILE A 400 7.48 12.80 -3.46
CA ILE A 400 7.90 11.54 -2.83
C ILE A 400 8.24 11.73 -1.34
N ALA A 401 8.90 12.84 -0.99
CA ALA A 401 9.21 13.15 0.40
C ALA A 401 7.94 13.38 1.23
N LYS A 402 6.96 14.11 0.67
CA LYS A 402 5.66 14.32 1.30
C LYS A 402 4.88 13.02 1.46
N GLU A 403 4.82 12.18 0.43
CA GLU A 403 4.17 10.86 0.51
C GLU A 403 4.83 9.96 1.56
N ARG A 404 6.17 10.00 1.67
CA ARG A 404 6.91 9.28 2.71
C ARG A 404 6.57 9.79 4.11
N GLU A 405 6.48 11.10 4.29
CA GLU A 405 6.08 11.71 5.58
C GLU A 405 4.63 11.36 5.94
N ASP A 406 3.70 11.43 4.98
CA ASP A 406 2.30 11.04 5.15
C ASP A 406 2.16 9.54 5.50
N MET A 407 2.93 8.66 4.85
CA MET A 407 2.98 7.24 5.23
C MET A 407 3.61 7.04 6.61
N GLY A 408 4.67 7.79 6.94
CA GLY A 408 5.30 7.77 8.24
C GLY A 408 4.35 8.15 9.38
N SER A 409 3.56 9.21 9.19
CA SER A 409 2.55 9.64 10.17
C SER A 409 1.44 8.59 10.34
N LYS A 410 0.94 8.00 9.25
CA LYS A 410 -0.03 6.88 9.29
C LYS A 410 0.54 5.64 9.99
N MET A 411 1.81 5.33 9.77
CA MET A 411 2.47 4.21 10.45
C MET A 411 2.57 4.46 11.96
N LEU A 412 2.89 5.69 12.37
CA LEU A 412 2.93 6.06 13.78
C LEU A 412 1.55 5.97 14.44
N THR A 413 0.49 6.45 13.80
CA THR A 413 -0.88 6.36 14.35
C THR A 413 -1.37 4.92 14.44
N LEU A 414 -1.09 4.09 13.43
CA LEU A 414 -1.38 2.66 13.48
C LEU A 414 -0.58 1.94 14.58
N SER A 415 0.70 2.28 14.75
CA SER A 415 1.53 1.70 15.82
C SER A 415 1.01 2.07 17.21
N GLN A 416 0.55 3.31 17.40
CA GLN A 416 -0.11 3.74 18.63
C GLN A 416 -1.43 2.99 18.88
N SER A 417 -2.23 2.78 17.83
CA SER A 417 -3.47 1.99 17.91
C SER A 417 -3.19 0.53 18.28
N ILE A 418 -2.18 -0.08 17.68
CA ILE A 418 -1.73 -1.45 18.02
C ILE A 418 -1.33 -1.53 19.48
N ALA A 419 -0.48 -0.62 19.97
CA ALA A 419 -0.08 -0.59 21.38
C ALA A 419 -1.28 -0.43 22.33
N GLN A 420 -2.28 0.38 21.97
CA GLN A 420 -3.52 0.51 22.75
C GLN A 420 -4.34 -0.78 22.76
N LEU A 421 -4.45 -1.48 21.62
CA LEU A 421 -5.14 -2.76 21.53
C LEU A 421 -4.41 -3.87 22.30
N GLU A 422 -3.08 -3.90 22.26
CA GLU A 422 -2.26 -4.82 23.06
C GLU A 422 -2.55 -4.67 24.57
N VAL A 423 -2.56 -3.43 25.08
CA VAL A 423 -2.91 -3.15 26.48
C VAL A 423 -4.35 -3.59 26.82
N GLN A 424 -5.30 -3.40 25.91
CA GLN A 424 -6.68 -3.86 26.11
C GLN A 424 -6.77 -5.39 26.14
N VAL A 425 -6.05 -6.09 25.25
CA VAL A 425 -5.97 -7.55 25.24
C VAL A 425 -5.34 -8.06 26.53
N GLU A 426 -4.26 -7.45 27.02
CA GLU A 426 -3.66 -7.79 28.31
C GLU A 426 -4.62 -7.58 29.48
N LYS A 427 -5.43 -6.52 29.44
CA LYS A 427 -6.46 -6.27 30.46
C LYS A 427 -7.52 -7.37 30.45
N ILE A 428 -8.10 -7.66 29.29
CA ILE A 428 -9.15 -8.68 29.15
C ILE A 428 -8.61 -10.07 29.50
N THR A 429 -7.37 -10.39 29.13
CA THR A 429 -6.75 -11.68 29.49
C THR A 429 -6.55 -11.81 31.01
N ARG A 430 -6.12 -10.74 31.71
CA ARG A 430 -6.06 -10.72 33.18
C ARG A 430 -7.44 -10.91 33.83
N GLU A 431 -8.45 -10.21 33.33
CA GLU A 431 -9.84 -10.36 33.82
C GLU A 431 -10.39 -11.76 33.57
N LYS A 432 -10.14 -12.33 32.39
CA LYS A 432 -10.49 -13.73 32.05
C LYS A 432 -9.83 -14.71 33.02
N ILE A 433 -8.53 -14.58 33.28
CA ILE A 433 -7.81 -15.46 34.22
C ILE A 433 -8.42 -15.34 35.62
N SER A 434 -8.72 -14.13 36.10
CA SER A 434 -9.39 -13.95 37.38
C SER A 434 -10.76 -14.62 37.44
N ALA A 435 -11.57 -14.52 36.38
CA ALA A 435 -12.87 -15.16 36.30
C ALA A 435 -12.76 -16.70 36.26
N VAL A 436 -11.79 -17.24 35.50
CA VAL A 436 -11.50 -18.69 35.48
C VAL A 436 -11.11 -19.19 36.87
N ASN A 437 -10.22 -18.49 37.57
CA ASN A 437 -9.82 -18.88 38.93
C ASN A 437 -11.01 -18.87 39.90
N GLN A 438 -11.93 -17.90 39.79
CA GLN A 438 -13.16 -17.87 40.59
C GLN A 438 -14.09 -19.05 40.28
N LEU A 439 -14.23 -19.41 38.99
CA LEU A 439 -15.02 -20.56 38.58
C LEU A 439 -14.42 -21.87 39.09
N GLU A 440 -13.10 -22.03 39.01
CA GLU A 440 -12.39 -23.19 39.56
C GLU A 440 -12.59 -23.29 41.08
N GLU A 441 -12.52 -22.16 41.81
CA GLU A 441 -12.79 -22.14 43.24
C GLU A 441 -14.23 -22.57 43.58
N ILE A 442 -15.22 -22.02 42.87
CA ILE A 442 -16.63 -22.40 43.05
C ILE A 442 -16.84 -23.88 42.72
N GLN A 443 -16.21 -24.38 41.65
CA GLN A 443 -16.29 -25.78 41.26
C GLN A 443 -15.68 -26.69 42.33
N ASN A 444 -14.53 -26.34 42.91
CA ASN A 444 -13.91 -27.08 44.01
C ASN A 444 -14.78 -27.05 45.28
N GLN A 445 -15.43 -25.93 45.58
CA GLN A 445 -16.38 -25.85 46.69
C GLN A 445 -17.62 -26.71 46.43
N LEU A 446 -18.12 -26.75 45.20
CA LEU A 446 -19.27 -27.57 44.82
C LEU A 446 -18.94 -29.05 44.95
N THR A 447 -17.80 -29.51 44.41
CA THR A 447 -17.37 -30.90 44.52
C THR A 447 -17.16 -31.32 45.97
N SER A 448 -16.57 -30.46 46.81
CA SER A 448 -16.49 -30.70 48.26
C SER A 448 -17.86 -30.88 48.90
N ARG A 449 -18.83 -30.00 48.59
CA ARG A 449 -20.21 -30.10 49.12
C ARG A 449 -20.92 -31.35 48.63
N GLU A 450 -20.74 -31.73 47.36
CA GLU A 450 -21.30 -32.97 46.80
C GLU A 450 -20.75 -34.20 47.51
N MET A 451 -19.45 -34.22 47.82
CA MET A 451 -18.83 -35.29 48.62
C MET A 451 -19.43 -35.35 50.03
N ASP A 452 -19.60 -34.21 50.70
CA ASP A 452 -20.21 -34.14 52.02
C ASP A 452 -21.67 -34.63 52.02
N VAL A 453 -22.46 -34.19 51.05
CA VAL A 453 -23.85 -34.66 50.85
C VAL A 453 -23.86 -36.17 50.61
N THR A 454 -22.96 -36.68 49.76
CA THR A 454 -22.87 -38.12 49.48
C THR A 454 -22.53 -38.91 50.73
N LYS A 455 -21.64 -38.39 51.58
CA LYS A 455 -21.28 -38.98 52.88
C LYS A 455 -22.47 -38.99 53.84
N VAL A 456 -23.18 -37.87 54.00
CA VAL A 456 -24.37 -37.77 54.85
C VAL A 456 -25.49 -38.69 54.35
N CYS A 457 -25.72 -38.75 53.04
CA CYS A 457 -26.69 -39.67 52.43
C CYS A 457 -26.29 -41.14 52.64
N GLY A 458 -24.99 -41.45 52.63
CA GLY A 458 -24.47 -42.77 53.01
C GLY A 458 -24.79 -43.12 54.47
N GLU A 459 -24.48 -42.21 55.39
CA GLU A 459 -24.73 -42.37 56.83
C GLU A 459 -26.22 -42.50 57.14
N MET A 460 -27.07 -41.64 56.57
CA MET A 460 -28.51 -41.69 56.75
C MET A 460 -29.09 -43.03 56.26
N ARG A 461 -28.63 -43.54 55.11
CA ARG A 461 -29.03 -44.88 54.62
C ARG A 461 -28.60 -45.99 55.57
N TYR A 462 -27.38 -45.89 56.11
CA TYR A 462 -26.89 -46.85 57.11
C TYR A 462 -27.76 -46.83 58.38
N GLN A 463 -28.03 -45.65 58.94
CA GLN A 463 -28.87 -45.49 60.13
C GLN A 463 -30.32 -45.95 59.89
N LEU A 464 -30.90 -45.62 58.73
CA LEU A 464 -32.22 -46.08 58.34
C LEU A 464 -32.28 -47.60 58.23
N ASN A 465 -31.26 -48.24 57.63
CA ASN A 465 -31.20 -49.69 57.56
C ASN A 465 -31.03 -50.32 58.94
N LYS A 466 -30.20 -49.75 59.81
CA LYS A 466 -30.02 -50.22 61.19
C LYS A 466 -31.33 -50.17 61.97
N THR A 467 -32.00 -49.03 61.98
CA THR A 467 -33.30 -48.85 62.67
C THR A 467 -34.39 -49.73 62.08
N LYS A 468 -34.40 -49.94 60.76
CA LYS A 468 -35.31 -50.90 60.11
C LYS A 468 -35.07 -52.33 60.60
N MET A 469 -33.81 -52.77 60.68
CA MET A 469 -33.46 -54.09 61.20
C MET A 469 -33.88 -54.26 62.67
N GLU A 470 -33.61 -53.27 63.51
CA GLU A 470 -34.03 -53.27 64.93
C GLU A 470 -35.56 -53.32 65.07
N LYS A 471 -36.27 -52.54 64.23
CA LYS A 471 -37.74 -52.56 64.15
C LYS A 471 -38.26 -53.95 63.73
N ASP A 472 -37.71 -54.53 62.66
CA ASP A 472 -38.14 -55.82 62.14
C ASP A 472 -37.92 -56.96 63.17
N GLU A 473 -36.83 -56.89 63.95
CA GLU A 473 -36.58 -57.83 65.06
C GLU A 473 -37.58 -57.60 66.21
N ALA A 474 -37.81 -56.36 66.64
CA ALA A 474 -38.81 -56.06 67.68
C ALA A 474 -40.23 -56.49 67.26
N GLU A 475 -40.60 -56.31 65.98
CA GLU A 475 -41.87 -56.81 65.44
C GLU A 475 -41.95 -58.34 65.46
N LYS A 476 -40.83 -59.03 65.20
CA LYS A 476 -40.74 -60.50 65.28
C LYS A 476 -40.89 -60.99 66.71
N GLU A 477 -40.17 -60.41 67.67
CA GLU A 477 -40.32 -60.74 69.09
C GLU A 477 -41.76 -60.50 69.56
N HIS A 478 -42.35 -59.36 69.21
CA HIS A 478 -43.74 -59.06 69.57
C HIS A 478 -44.74 -60.03 68.92
N ARG A 479 -44.51 -60.48 67.67
CA ARG A 479 -45.29 -61.57 67.06
C ARG A 479 -45.15 -62.87 67.84
N GLU A 480 -43.94 -63.24 68.23
CA GLU A 480 -43.67 -64.44 69.04
C GLU A 480 -44.38 -64.36 70.40
N TYR A 481 -44.24 -63.26 71.13
CA TYR A 481 -44.95 -63.00 72.38
C TYR A 481 -46.46 -63.11 72.20
N ARG A 482 -47.04 -62.46 71.18
CA ARG A 482 -48.48 -62.58 70.89
C ARG A 482 -48.92 -64.02 70.67
N THR A 483 -48.15 -64.81 69.89
CA THR A 483 -48.49 -66.22 69.68
C THR A 483 -48.36 -67.04 70.96
N LYS A 484 -47.35 -66.76 71.80
CA LYS A 484 -47.15 -67.43 73.08
C LYS A 484 -48.31 -67.14 74.02
N THR A 485 -48.66 -65.86 74.21
CA THR A 485 -49.82 -65.45 75.02
C THR A 485 -51.11 -66.08 74.49
N LYS A 486 -51.31 -66.14 73.18
CA LYS A 486 -52.49 -66.80 72.60
C LYS A 486 -52.54 -68.29 72.95
N ARG A 487 -51.43 -69.03 72.84
CA ARG A 487 -51.36 -70.44 73.25
C ARG A 487 -51.60 -70.61 74.75
N ASP A 488 -51.03 -69.74 75.59
CA ASP A 488 -51.23 -69.78 77.03
C ASP A 488 -52.71 -69.53 77.40
N LEU A 489 -53.37 -68.60 76.70
CA LEU A 489 -54.82 -68.37 76.82
C LEU A 489 -55.61 -69.60 76.37
N GLU A 490 -55.29 -70.20 75.21
CA GLU A 490 -55.96 -71.43 74.74
C GLU A 490 -55.82 -72.60 75.74
N ILE A 491 -54.65 -72.76 76.36
CA ILE A 491 -54.43 -73.76 77.43
C ILE A 491 -55.28 -73.44 78.66
N LYS A 492 -55.34 -72.16 79.06
CA LYS A 492 -56.17 -71.72 80.19
C LYS A 492 -57.65 -71.90 79.90
N ASP A 493 -58.10 -71.64 78.69
CA ASP A 493 -59.48 -71.88 78.25
C ASP A 493 -59.80 -73.38 78.29
N GLN A 494 -58.90 -74.25 77.81
CA GLN A 494 -59.05 -75.71 77.94
C GLN A 494 -59.11 -76.18 79.41
N GLU A 495 -58.30 -75.58 80.29
CA GLU A 495 -58.34 -75.85 81.73
C GLU A 495 -59.66 -75.39 82.36
N ILE A 496 -60.16 -74.22 81.97
CA ILE A 496 -61.47 -73.70 82.38
C ILE A 496 -62.60 -74.62 81.90
N GLU A 497 -62.58 -75.07 80.65
CA GLU A 497 -63.55 -76.01 80.11
C GLU A 497 -63.53 -77.33 80.89
N LYS A 498 -62.35 -77.88 81.18
CA LYS A 498 -62.18 -79.09 81.99
C LYS A 498 -62.74 -78.91 83.40
N LEU A 499 -62.36 -77.83 84.09
CA LEU A 499 -62.89 -77.52 85.42
C LEU A 499 -64.40 -77.27 85.40
N SER A 500 -64.94 -76.70 84.33
CA SER A 500 -66.38 -76.50 84.15
C SER A 500 -67.12 -77.82 83.98
N LEU A 501 -66.55 -78.78 83.25
CA LEU A 501 -67.05 -80.15 83.15
C LEU A 501 -67.02 -80.85 84.52
N GLU A 502 -65.89 -80.84 85.21
CA GLU A 502 -65.76 -81.43 86.57
C GLU A 502 -66.75 -80.79 87.57
N LEU A 503 -66.94 -79.47 87.49
CA LEU A 503 -67.95 -78.74 88.28
C LEU A 503 -69.38 -79.17 87.91
N SER A 504 -69.67 -79.36 86.62
CA SER A 504 -70.99 -79.78 86.15
C SER A 504 -71.31 -81.23 86.57
N GLU A 505 -70.34 -82.13 86.50
CA GLU A 505 -70.45 -83.50 86.99
C GLU A 505 -70.67 -83.53 88.51
N SER A 506 -69.90 -82.71 89.26
CA SER A 506 -70.08 -82.56 90.70
C SER A 506 -71.46 -81.99 91.05
N LYS A 507 -71.95 -80.99 90.30
CA LYS A 507 -73.31 -80.45 90.45
C LYS A 507 -74.36 -81.51 90.15
N GLN A 508 -74.20 -82.30 89.09
CA GLN A 508 -75.13 -83.37 88.74
C GLN A 508 -75.15 -84.46 89.81
N HIS A 509 -74.00 -84.86 90.34
CA HIS A 509 -73.90 -85.78 91.46
C HIS A 509 -74.61 -85.23 92.71
N LEU A 510 -74.38 -83.96 93.05
CA LEU A 510 -75.05 -83.30 94.16
C LEU A 510 -76.57 -83.27 93.95
N GLU A 511 -77.04 -82.96 92.74
CA GLU A 511 -78.47 -82.91 92.42
C GLU A 511 -79.11 -84.31 92.46
N GLN A 512 -78.40 -85.36 92.03
CA GLN A 512 -78.83 -86.75 92.19
C GLN A 512 -78.94 -87.15 93.67
N GLU A 513 -77.95 -86.80 94.50
CA GLU A 513 -78.00 -87.07 95.94
C GLU A 513 -79.11 -86.25 96.62
N GLN A 514 -79.30 -84.99 96.24
CA GLN A 514 -80.41 -84.16 96.71
C GLN A 514 -81.75 -84.79 96.33
N GLN A 515 -81.91 -85.29 95.10
CA GLN A 515 -83.13 -86.02 94.68
C GLN A 515 -83.34 -87.32 95.46
N LYS A 516 -82.27 -88.07 95.77
CA LYS A 516 -82.37 -89.26 96.63
C LYS A 516 -82.78 -88.85 98.05
N ALA A 517 -82.22 -87.76 98.58
CA ALA A 517 -82.59 -87.21 99.87
C ALA A 517 -84.05 -86.72 99.90
N THR A 518 -84.55 -86.07 98.84
CA THR A 518 -85.96 -85.69 98.75
C THR A 518 -86.86 -86.92 98.64
N ARG A 519 -86.51 -87.95 97.86
CA ARG A 519 -87.26 -89.22 97.81
C ARG A 519 -87.29 -89.91 99.18
N ALA A 520 -86.16 -89.98 99.87
CA ALA A 520 -86.09 -90.51 101.23
C ALA A 520 -86.89 -89.66 102.23
N GLY A 521 -86.90 -88.34 102.07
CA GLY A 521 -87.74 -87.42 102.84
C GLY A 521 -89.24 -87.64 102.59
N GLU A 522 -89.64 -87.82 101.33
CA GLU A 522 -91.02 -88.18 100.96
C GLU A 522 -91.43 -89.55 101.50
N GLU A 523 -90.53 -90.54 101.49
CA GLU A 523 -90.75 -91.85 102.12
C GLU A 523 -90.90 -91.72 103.64
N CYS A 524 -90.08 -90.91 104.31
CA CYS A 524 -90.24 -90.61 105.74
C CYS A 524 -91.58 -89.92 106.03
N LEU A 525 -92.01 -88.98 105.19
CA LEU A 525 -93.33 -88.34 105.31
C LEU A 525 -94.47 -89.36 105.16
N LYS A 526 -94.40 -90.26 104.16
CA LYS A 526 -95.38 -91.34 103.98
C LYS A 526 -95.44 -92.30 105.18
N LEU A 527 -94.28 -92.67 105.74
CA LEU A 527 -94.21 -93.51 106.94
C LEU A 527 -94.78 -92.78 108.16
N THR A 528 -94.54 -91.47 108.29
CA THR A 528 -95.09 -90.62 109.36
C THR A 528 -96.62 -90.50 109.25
N GLU A 529 -97.17 -90.35 108.04
CA GLU A 529 -98.62 -90.38 107.83
C GLU A 529 -99.26 -91.73 108.18
N LEU A 530 -98.61 -92.85 107.83
CA LEU A 530 -99.06 -94.19 108.19
C LEU A 530 -99.04 -94.40 109.71
N LEU A 531 -98.01 -93.91 110.39
CA LEU A 531 -97.92 -93.93 111.85
C LEU A 531 -99.08 -93.14 112.48
N GLY A 532 -99.33 -91.91 112.02
CA GLY A 532 -100.45 -91.09 112.51
C GLY A 532 -101.82 -91.76 112.30
N LYS A 533 -102.03 -92.46 111.18
CA LYS A 533 -103.25 -93.26 110.93
C LYS A 533 -103.39 -94.43 111.91
N SER A 534 -102.29 -95.12 112.23
CA SER A 534 -102.27 -96.22 113.19
C SER A 534 -102.51 -95.74 114.63
N GLU A 535 -101.91 -94.61 115.01
CA GLU A 535 -102.14 -93.96 116.31
C GLU A 535 -103.61 -93.53 116.49
N HIS A 536 -104.23 -92.97 115.44
CA HIS A 536 -105.65 -92.60 115.46
C HIS A 536 -106.57 -93.84 115.60
N GLN A 537 -106.28 -94.92 114.88
CA GLN A 537 -107.00 -96.19 115.04
C GLN A 537 -106.90 -96.72 116.47
N LEU A 538 -105.73 -96.67 117.09
CA LEU A 538 -105.52 -97.12 118.47
C LEU A 538 -106.31 -96.28 119.49
N HIS A 539 -106.49 -94.98 119.22
CA HIS A 539 -107.30 -94.10 120.06
C HIS A 539 -108.79 -94.45 119.98
N LEU A 540 -109.31 -94.74 118.78
CA LEU A 540 -110.71 -95.15 118.58
C LEU A 540 -111.02 -96.47 119.31
N THR A 541 -110.12 -97.45 119.27
CA THR A 541 -110.30 -98.74 119.97
C THR A 541 -110.31 -98.58 121.50
N ARG A 542 -109.60 -97.57 122.05
CA ARG A 542 -109.64 -97.26 123.49
C ARG A 542 -111.00 -96.70 123.91
N LEU A 543 -111.62 -95.84 123.10
CA LEU A 543 -112.95 -95.28 123.39
C LEU A 543 -114.05 -96.35 123.37
N GLU A 544 -113.96 -97.32 122.45
CA GLU A 544 -114.92 -98.44 122.38
C GLU A 544 -114.85 -99.34 123.62
N LYS A 545 -113.66 -99.59 124.16
CA LYS A 545 -113.46 -100.35 125.40
C LYS A 545 -114.17 -99.70 126.59
N ASP A 546 -114.04 -98.39 126.74
CA ASP A 546 -114.59 -97.66 127.89
C ASP A 546 -116.14 -97.63 127.87
N SER A 547 -116.74 -97.59 126.68
CA SER A 547 -118.20 -97.66 126.48
C SER A 547 -118.81 -99.00 126.93
N ILE A 548 -118.12 -100.11 126.65
CA ILE A 548 -118.57 -101.47 127.02
C ILE A 548 -118.49 -101.68 128.55
N GLN A 549 -117.52 -101.07 129.22
CA GLN A 549 -117.35 -101.26 130.67
C GLN A 549 -118.45 -100.56 131.50
N GLN A 550 -119.07 -99.51 130.94
CA GLN A 550 -120.11 -98.74 131.60
C GLN A 550 -121.51 -99.37 131.47
N SER A 551 -121.75 -100.17 130.41
CA SER A 551 -123.01 -100.90 130.23
C SER A 551 -123.16 -102.08 131.20
N PHE A 552 -122.10 -102.84 131.47
CA PHE A 552 -122.13 -103.96 132.44
C PHE A 552 -122.40 -103.51 133.89
N SER A 553 -122.00 -102.30 134.27
CA SER A 553 -122.25 -101.77 135.63
C SER A 553 -123.71 -101.38 135.88
N ASN A 554 -124.49 -101.12 134.83
CA ASN A 554 -125.88 -100.70 134.95
C ASN A 554 -126.83 -101.92 135.05
N ASP A 555 -126.54 -103.01 134.31
CA ASP A 555 -127.34 -104.24 134.35
C ASP A 555 -127.26 -104.97 135.70
N ALA A 556 -126.10 -104.95 136.37
CA ALA A 556 -125.92 -105.56 137.69
C ALA A 556 -126.76 -104.89 138.80
N LYS A 557 -127.06 -103.58 138.66
CA LYS A 557 -127.88 -102.83 139.64
C LYS A 557 -129.38 -103.05 139.45
N ALA A 558 -129.82 -103.35 138.23
CA ALA A 558 -131.23 -103.62 137.93
C ALA A 558 -131.71 -104.98 138.47
N GLN A 559 -130.86 -106.01 138.44
CA GLN A 559 -131.21 -107.35 138.96
C GLN A 559 -131.29 -107.42 140.50
N ALA A 560 -130.57 -106.58 141.24
CA ALA A 560 -130.60 -106.57 142.70
C ALA A 560 -131.91 -106.01 143.29
N LEU A 561 -132.51 -105.01 142.63
CA LEU A 561 -133.78 -104.39 143.09
C LEU A 561 -135.00 -105.28 142.86
N GLN A 562 -134.99 -106.12 141.82
CA GLN A 562 -136.09 -107.03 141.51
C GLN A 562 -136.17 -108.23 142.48
N ALA A 563 -135.04 -108.64 143.07
CA ALA A 563 -135.00 -109.72 144.06
C ALA A 563 -135.54 -109.27 145.43
N GLN A 564 -135.29 -108.02 145.83
CA GLN A 564 -135.70 -107.48 147.14
C GLN A 564 -137.21 -107.23 147.25
N GLN A 565 -137.89 -106.89 146.14
CA GLN A 565 -139.34 -106.69 146.13
C GLN A 565 -140.14 -108.00 146.22
N ARG A 566 -139.63 -109.10 145.65
CA ARG A 566 -140.28 -110.42 145.74
C ARG A 566 -140.22 -111.02 147.15
N GLU A 567 -139.18 -110.70 147.91
CA GLU A 567 -139.01 -111.22 149.27
C GLU A 567 -140.01 -110.60 150.25
N GLN A 568 -140.30 -109.29 150.12
CA GLN A 568 -141.26 -108.57 150.96
C GLN A 568 -142.73 -108.98 150.72
N GLU A 569 -143.11 -109.35 149.48
CA GLU A 569 -144.47 -109.81 149.17
C GLU A 569 -144.78 -111.19 149.78
N LEU A 570 -143.78 -112.08 149.87
CA LEU A 570 -143.96 -113.42 150.43
C LEU A 570 -144.06 -113.41 151.96
N THR A 571 -143.40 -112.47 152.65
CA THR A 571 -143.48 -112.37 154.12
C THR A 571 -144.82 -111.84 154.62
N GLN A 572 -145.48 -110.94 153.87
CA GLN A 572 -146.80 -110.42 154.23
C GLN A 572 -147.92 -111.46 154.08
N LYS A 573 -147.82 -112.38 153.12
CA LYS A 573 -148.84 -113.43 152.92
C LYS A 573 -148.83 -114.51 153.99
N ILE A 574 -147.66 -114.80 154.59
CA ILE A 574 -147.53 -115.78 155.68
C ILE A 574 -148.11 -115.21 156.99
N GLN A 575 -147.92 -113.92 157.27
CA GLN A 575 -148.49 -113.28 158.47
C GLN A 575 -150.02 -113.14 158.44
N GLN A 576 -150.67 -113.19 157.27
CA GLN A 576 -152.13 -113.27 157.17
C GLN A 576 -152.68 -114.68 157.41
N MET A 577 -151.88 -115.72 157.20
CA MET A 577 -152.27 -117.11 157.48
C MET A 577 -152.23 -117.47 158.97
N GLU A 578 -151.53 -116.70 159.81
CA GLU A 578 -151.30 -117.02 161.22
C GLU A 578 -152.20 -116.26 162.22
N ALA A 579 -152.91 -115.20 161.80
CA ALA A 579 -153.63 -114.32 162.71
C ALA A 579 -155.13 -114.62 162.93
N GLN A 580 -155.71 -115.65 162.33
CA GLN A 580 -157.11 -116.05 162.59
C GLN A 580 -157.29 -117.56 162.72
N HIS A 581 -156.43 -118.21 163.50
CA HIS A 581 -156.75 -119.55 163.99
C HIS A 581 -156.77 -119.74 165.51
N ASP A 582 -156.47 -118.76 166.37
CA ASP A 582 -156.68 -118.98 167.82
C ASP A 582 -156.90 -117.72 168.65
N LYS A 583 -158.17 -117.50 169.03
CA LYS A 583 -158.59 -117.34 170.43
C LYS A 583 -160.12 -117.42 170.59
N THR A 584 -160.56 -118.58 171.12
CA THR A 584 -161.55 -118.75 172.22
C THR A 584 -163.02 -118.37 171.94
N ASP A 585 -164.07 -119.20 172.13
CA ASP A 585 -164.41 -120.17 173.20
C ASP A 585 -163.65 -120.02 174.52
N LEU A 586 -164.22 -119.20 175.41
CA LEU A 586 -164.69 -119.58 176.76
C LEU A 586 -165.14 -118.35 177.59
N LYS A 587 -166.41 -117.95 177.44
CA LYS A 587 -167.42 -117.84 178.52
C LYS A 587 -168.79 -117.43 177.96
#